data_AF-A0A520ZUT2-F1
#
_entry.id   AF-A0A520ZUT2-F1
#
_cell.length_a   1.000
_cell.length_b   1.000
_cell.length_c   1.000
_cell.angle_alpha   90.00
_cell.angle_beta   90.00
_cell.angle_gamma   90.00
#
_symmetry.space_group_name_H-M   'P 1'
#
loop_
_entity.id
_entity.type
_entity.pdbx_description
1 polymer ?
#
loop_
_entity_poly.entity_id
_entity_poly.type
_entity_poly.pdbx_seq_one_letter_code
_entity_poly.pdbx_strand_id
1 'polypeptide(L)' 'GMVMPIGGVKEKVIAATRAKLKQVILPADNREDFDLLPEHIRAGVNAVFVKTFEDVRRFCFPDNK' A
#
# COMPACT_ATOMS: atom_id res chain seq x y z
N GLY A 1 -8.98 -14.61 -4.40
CA GLY A 1 -8.64 -13.97 -5.69
C GLY A 1 -7.22 -13.41 -5.64
N MET A 2 -6.56 -13.29 -6.80
CA MET A 2 -5.23 -12.67 -6.91
C MET A 2 -5.34 -11.14 -6.94
N VAL A 3 -4.36 -10.45 -6.35
CA VAL A 3 -4.24 -8.99 -6.42
C VAL A 3 -3.35 -8.66 -7.61
N MET A 4 -3.86 -7.81 -8.50
CA MET A 4 -3.19 -7.44 -9.75
C MET A 4 -2.45 -6.10 -9.58
N PRO A 5 -1.35 -5.87 -10.33
CA PRO A 5 -0.66 -4.58 -10.31
C PRO A 5 -1.56 -3.45 -10.77
N ILE A 6 -1.25 -2.25 -10.29
CA ILE A 6 -1.95 -1.01 -10.64
C ILE A 6 -0.99 0.03 -11.19
N GLY A 7 -1.52 0.94 -12.01
CA GLY A 7 -0.84 2.19 -12.34
C GLY A 7 -1.04 3.26 -11.27
N GLY A 8 -0.19 4.30 -11.35
CA GLY A 8 -0.33 5.52 -10.55
C GLY A 8 -0.02 5.34 -9.05
N VAL A 9 0.95 4.48 -8.71
CA VAL A 9 1.36 4.24 -7.31
C VAL A 9 1.81 5.54 -6.65
N LYS A 10 2.60 6.35 -7.38
CA LYS A 10 3.12 7.64 -6.90
C LYS A 10 2.00 8.60 -6.50
N GLU A 11 1.03 8.83 -7.36
CA GLU A 11 -0.07 9.75 -7.12
C GLU A 11 -0.93 9.30 -5.94
N LYS A 12 -1.18 7.98 -5.83
CA LYS A 12 -1.96 7.38 -4.74
C LYS A 12 -1.26 7.51 -3.39
N VAL A 13 0.05 7.26 -3.33
CA VAL A 13 0.82 7.39 -2.08
C VAL A 13 0.96 8.85 -1.67
N ILE A 14 1.17 9.78 -2.61
CA ILE A 14 1.19 11.22 -2.32
C ILE A 14 -0.18 11.67 -1.76
N ALA A 15 -1.28 11.22 -2.35
CA ALA A 15 -2.62 11.53 -1.86
C ALA A 15 -2.84 10.98 -0.44
N ALA A 16 -2.42 9.74 -0.18
CA ALA A 16 -2.51 9.13 1.15
C ALA A 16 -1.68 9.91 2.19
N THR A 17 -0.44 10.30 1.85
CA THR A 17 0.44 11.10 2.71
C THR A 17 -0.20 12.46 3.03
N ARG A 18 -0.74 13.16 2.02
CA ARG A 18 -1.43 14.45 2.19
C ARG A 18 -2.68 14.33 3.06
N ALA A 19 -3.41 13.22 2.93
CA ALA A 19 -4.57 12.90 3.75
C ALA A 19 -4.19 12.40 5.17
N LYS A 20 -2.89 12.36 5.51
CA LYS A 20 -2.36 11.86 6.80
C LYS A 20 -2.76 10.42 7.09
N LEU A 21 -2.93 9.60 6.05
CA LEU A 21 -3.14 8.17 6.19
C LEU A 21 -1.83 7.50 6.59
N LYS A 22 -1.85 6.77 7.70
CA LYS A 22 -0.67 6.10 8.24
C LYS A 22 -0.29 4.83 7.50
N GLN A 23 -1.21 4.25 6.73
CA GLN A 23 -1.03 2.94 6.11
C GLN A 23 -1.65 2.88 4.72
N VAL A 24 -0.95 2.24 3.79
CA VAL A 24 -1.43 1.94 2.43
C VAL A 24 -1.20 0.46 2.13
N ILE A 25 -2.16 -0.18 1.47
CA ILE A 25 -2.04 -1.56 1.01
C ILE A 25 -1.85 -1.52 -0.51
N LEU A 26 -0.78 -2.12 -1.00
CA LEU A 26 -0.38 -2.12 -2.42
C LEU A 26 -0.15 -3.55 -2.92
N PRO A 27 -0.37 -3.82 -4.23
CA PRO A 27 0.03 -5.08 -4.84
C PRO A 27 1.53 -5.33 -4.65
N ALA A 28 1.93 -6.57 -4.42
CA ALA A 28 3.34 -6.93 -4.25
C ALA A 28 4.20 -6.55 -5.47
N ASP A 29 3.62 -6.63 -6.67
CA ASP A 29 4.29 -6.29 -7.93
C ASP A 29 4.55 -4.78 -8.07
N ASN A 30 3.92 -3.92 -7.25
CA ASN A 30 4.15 -2.48 -7.23
C ASN A 30 5.21 -2.04 -6.19
N ARG A 31 5.94 -2.99 -5.59
CA ARG A 31 6.98 -2.67 -4.61
C ARG A 31 8.10 -1.81 -5.21
N GLU A 32 8.57 -2.14 -6.40
CA GLU A 32 9.62 -1.35 -7.06
C GLU A 32 9.16 0.09 -7.32
N ASP A 33 7.93 0.29 -7.79
CA ASP A 33 7.36 1.63 -7.99
C ASP A 33 7.30 2.43 -6.69
N PHE A 34 6.97 1.78 -5.57
CA PHE A 34 6.93 2.40 -4.25
C PHE A 34 8.33 2.76 -3.77
N ASP A 35 9.31 1.87 -3.93
CA ASP A 35 10.68 2.07 -3.46
C ASP A 35 11.41 3.20 -4.21
N LEU A 36 11.01 3.47 -5.46
CA LEU A 36 11.47 4.62 -6.25
C LEU A 36 10.92 5.96 -5.75
N LEU A 37 9.96 5.97 -4.82
CA LEU A 37 9.41 7.21 -4.28
C LEU A 37 10.41 7.95 -3.38
N PRO A 38 10.42 9.29 -3.39
CA PRO A 38 11.20 10.09 -2.46
C PRO A 38 10.99 9.69 -0.99
N GLU A 39 12.05 9.74 -0.19
CA GLU A 39 12.04 9.33 1.23
C GLU A 39 11.00 10.10 2.05
N HIS A 40 10.83 11.40 1.82
CA HIS A 40 9.83 12.21 2.52
C HIS A 40 8.38 11.76 2.28
N ILE A 41 8.10 11.03 1.19
CA ILE A 41 6.80 10.42 0.91
C ILE A 41 6.71 9.05 1.58
N ARG A 42 7.75 8.22 1.45
CA ARG A 42 7.79 6.87 2.06
C ARG A 42 7.77 6.91 3.58
N ALA A 43 8.45 7.87 4.20
CA ALA A 43 8.48 8.03 5.65
C ALA A 43 7.12 8.45 6.24
N GLY A 44 6.22 9.01 5.42
CA GLY A 44 4.90 9.46 5.84
C GLY A 44 3.82 8.38 5.87
N VAL A 45 4.07 7.20 5.26
CA VAL A 45 3.08 6.12 5.16
C VAL A 45 3.75 4.75 5.35
N ASN A 46 3.08 3.84 6.07
CA ASN A 46 3.49 2.45 6.12
C ASN A 46 2.88 1.68 4.94
N ALA A 47 3.70 1.17 4.03
CA ALA A 47 3.23 0.37 2.90
C ALA A 47 3.24 -1.13 3.20
N VAL A 48 2.09 -1.76 3.02
CA VAL A 48 1.91 -3.22 3.14
C VAL A 48 1.69 -3.80 1.75
N PHE A 49 2.47 -4.81 1.40
CA PHE A 49 2.44 -5.44 0.08
C PHE A 49 1.74 -6.79 0.12
N VAL A 50 0.79 -7.00 -0.79
CA VAL A 50 -0.11 -8.18 -0.79
C VAL A 50 -0.18 -8.86 -2.16
N LYS A 51 -0.40 -10.18 -2.18
CA LYS A 51 -0.52 -10.95 -3.43
C LYS A 51 -1.93 -11.49 -3.65
N THR A 52 -2.68 -11.69 -2.56
CA THR A 52 -4.01 -12.30 -2.60
C THR A 52 -5.02 -11.46 -1.84
N PHE A 53 -6.29 -11.64 -2.19
CA PHE A 53 -7.40 -11.03 -1.46
C PHE A 53 -7.41 -11.45 0.02
N GLU A 54 -6.94 -12.66 0.33
CA GLU A 54 -6.87 -13.13 1.71
C GLU A 54 -5.86 -12.33 2.54
N ASP A 55 -4.75 -11.90 1.95
CA ASP A 55 -3.80 -10.99 2.60
C ASP A 55 -4.50 -9.65 2.93
N VAL A 56 -5.23 -9.07 1.96
CA VAL A 56 -6.01 -7.83 2.16
C VAL A 56 -7.00 -8.00 3.30
N ARG A 57 -7.75 -9.12 3.31
CA ARG A 57 -8.75 -9.42 4.34
C ARG A 57 -8.14 -9.39 5.74
N ARG A 58 -6.96 -9.99 5.92
CA ARG A 58 -6.25 -10.04 7.21
C ARG A 58 -5.83 -8.65 7.71
N PHE A 59 -5.40 -7.76 6.81
CA PHE A 59 -4.98 -6.41 7.19
C PHE A 59 -6.16 -5.46 7.45
N CYS A 60 -7.27 -5.61 6.72
CA CYS A 60 -8.44 -4.74 6.86
C CYS A 60 -9.40 -5.19 7.97
N PHE A 61 -9.46 -6.50 8.22
CA PHE A 61 -10.39 -7.12 9.19
C PHE A 61 -9.62 -8.10 10.09
N PRO A 62 -8.72 -7.61 10.96
CA PRO A 62 -8.10 -8.47 11.95
C PRO A 62 -9.19 -9.07 12.84
N ASP A 63 -9.13 -10.39 13.07
CA ASP A 63 -10.02 -11.07 14.00
C ASP A 63 -9.76 -10.52 15.41
N ASN A 64 -10.57 -9.54 15.82
CA ASN A 64 -10.66 -9.15 17.23
C ASN A 64 -11.29 -10.32 17.98
N LYS A 65 -10.44 -11.17 18.55
CA LYS A 65 -10.79 -12.10 19.62
C LYS A 65 -10.52 -11.45 20.97
#